data_AF-W1V195-F1
#
_entry.id   AF-W1V195-F1
#
_cell.length_a   1.000
_cell.length_b   1.000
_cell.length_c   1.000
_cell.angle_alpha   90.00
_cell.angle_beta   90.00
_cell.angle_gamma   90.00
#
_symmetry.space_group_name_H-M   'P 1'
#
loop_
_entity.id
_entity.type
_entity.pdbx_description
1 polymer ?
#
loop_
_entity_poly.entity_id
_entity_poly.type
_entity_poly.pdbx_seq_one_letter_code
_entity_poly.pdbx_strand_id
1 'polypeptide(L)'
;IIRALYTNTIAGETLEGGSTITQQLVKNLFLSSKRIMSRKVEEAILASEMEHYYSKEEILTMYLNTVYYGHNYYGIYEAAHGYFGTSPSRLTLGQSAMLAALPNAPSYLDPYTNYEGAKARQKLVLEQMVDQGMITQAEADYAYEQDLELVEE
;
A
#
# COMPACT_ATOMS: atom_id res chain seq x y z
N ILE A 1 -15.21 2.77 5.44
CA ILE A 1 -15.84 1.89 6.46
C ILE A 1 -17.26 1.45 6.04
N ILE A 2 -18.24 2.35 5.89
CA ILE A 2 -19.64 1.97 5.55
C ILE A 2 -19.75 1.24 4.20
N ARG A 3 -19.05 1.72 3.15
CA ARG A 3 -19.00 1.04 1.84
C ARG A 3 -18.43 -0.38 1.96
N ALA A 4 -17.22 -0.50 2.51
CA ALA A 4 -16.55 -1.78 2.72
C ALA A 4 -17.37 -2.75 3.60
N LEU A 5 -18.05 -2.26 4.64
CA LEU A 5 -18.97 -3.09 5.44
C LEU A 5 -20.14 -3.61 4.59
N TYR A 6 -20.75 -2.74 3.77
CA TYR A 6 -21.85 -3.10 2.89
C TYR A 6 -21.44 -4.12 1.81
N THR A 7 -20.31 -3.90 1.12
CA THR A 7 -19.78 -4.85 0.13
C THR A 7 -19.35 -6.17 0.76
N ASN A 8 -18.71 -6.15 1.93
CA ASN A 8 -18.31 -7.38 2.63
C ASN A 8 -19.53 -8.18 3.15
N THR A 9 -20.62 -7.51 3.56
CA THR A 9 -21.86 -8.20 3.97
C THR A 9 -22.63 -8.83 2.81
N ILE A 10 -22.54 -8.26 1.61
CA ILE A 10 -23.19 -8.79 0.40
C ILE A 10 -22.37 -9.94 -0.20
N ALA A 11 -21.05 -9.88 -0.10
CA ALA A 11 -20.15 -10.88 -0.66
C ALA A 11 -19.90 -12.11 0.22
N GLY A 12 -20.28 -12.07 1.50
CA GLY A 12 -20.04 -13.18 2.44
C GLY A 12 -18.57 -13.36 2.87
N GLU A 13 -17.65 -12.56 2.31
CA GLU A 13 -16.21 -12.56 2.61
C GLU A 13 -15.68 -11.12 2.68
N THR A 14 -14.58 -10.90 3.44
CA THR A 14 -13.91 -9.59 3.50
C THR A 14 -13.18 -9.27 2.19
N LEU A 15 -13.87 -8.59 1.27
CA LEU A 15 -13.35 -8.14 -0.03
C LEU A 15 -12.57 -6.82 0.04
N GLU A 16 -12.96 -5.89 0.92
CA GLU A 16 -12.33 -4.58 1.05
C GLU A 16 -11.79 -4.33 2.46
N GLY A 17 -10.54 -3.83 2.54
CA GLY A 17 -9.98 -3.30 3.77
C GLY A 17 -10.68 -2.00 4.14
N GLY A 18 -11.47 -2.01 5.22
CA GLY A 18 -12.22 -0.82 5.64
C GLY A 18 -11.41 0.30 6.30
N SER A 19 -10.09 0.12 6.50
CA SER A 19 -9.23 1.05 7.26
C SER A 19 -8.59 2.11 6.36
N THR A 20 -8.60 3.37 6.80
CA THR A 20 -7.96 4.49 6.10
C THR A 20 -6.43 4.44 6.23
N ILE A 21 -5.72 5.21 5.40
CA ILE A 21 -4.26 5.37 5.51
C ILE A 21 -3.85 5.88 6.89
N THR A 22 -4.57 6.86 7.44
CA THR A 22 -4.31 7.37 8.80
C THR A 22 -4.46 6.28 9.86
N GLN A 23 -5.50 5.44 9.78
CA GLN A 23 -5.69 4.33 10.70
C GLN A 23 -4.58 3.29 10.57
N GLN A 24 -4.10 3.03 9.34
CA GLN A 24 -2.97 2.15 9.13
C GLN A 24 -1.66 2.73 9.69
N LEU A 25 -1.42 4.03 9.52
CA LEU A 25 -0.27 4.72 10.11
C LEU A 25 -0.27 4.59 11.64
N VAL A 26 -1.39 4.91 12.29
CA VAL A 26 -1.55 4.77 13.75
C VAL A 26 -1.28 3.34 14.21
N LYS A 27 -1.82 2.35 13.48
CA LYS A 27 -1.60 0.93 13.77
C LYS A 27 -0.11 0.56 13.71
N ASN A 28 0.62 1.09 12.72
CA ASN A 28 2.04 0.81 12.52
C ASN A 28 2.94 1.51 13.56
N LEU A 29 2.60 2.73 13.99
CA LEU A 29 3.40 3.52 14.93
C LEU A 29 3.20 3.13 16.40
N PHE A 30 1.95 2.91 16.82
CA PHE A 30 1.62 2.95 18.25
C PHE A 30 1.12 1.64 18.83
N LEU A 31 0.64 0.70 18.02
CA LEU A 31 -0.16 -0.40 18.53
C LEU A 31 0.48 -1.78 18.24
N SER A 32 0.95 -2.43 19.30
CA SER A 32 1.42 -3.84 19.27
C SER A 32 0.34 -4.77 18.69
N SER A 33 0.68 -5.82 17.93
CA SER A 33 -0.25 -6.66 17.11
C SER A 33 -1.41 -7.38 17.83
N LYS A 34 -1.60 -7.22 19.14
CA LYS A 34 -2.72 -7.83 19.87
C LYS A 34 -4.06 -7.26 19.40
N ARG A 35 -4.94 -8.16 18.93
CA ARG A 35 -6.32 -7.86 18.53
C ARG A 35 -7.21 -7.87 19.76
N ILE A 36 -7.50 -6.69 20.31
CA ILE A 36 -8.57 -6.49 21.30
C ILE A 36 -9.53 -5.47 20.68
N MET A 37 -10.84 -5.67 20.77
CA MET A 37 -11.82 -4.76 20.15
C MET A 37 -11.68 -3.30 20.65
N SER A 38 -11.19 -3.11 21.89
CA SER A 38 -10.84 -1.79 22.44
C SER A 38 -9.81 -1.03 21.59
N ARG A 39 -8.86 -1.75 20.99
CA ARG A 39 -7.82 -1.17 20.13
C ARG A 39 -8.40 -0.50 18.89
N LYS A 40 -9.51 -0.98 18.34
CA LYS A 40 -10.06 -0.38 17.11
C LYS A 40 -10.68 1.00 17.36
N VAL A 41 -11.17 1.22 18.58
CA VAL A 41 -11.64 2.54 19.03
C VAL A 41 -10.45 3.46 19.26
N GLU A 42 -9.39 2.98 19.90
CA GLU A 42 -8.13 3.72 20.06
C GLU A 42 -7.53 4.14 18.70
N GLU A 43 -7.51 3.23 17.71
CA GLU A 43 -7.09 3.54 16.34
C GLU A 43 -7.91 4.67 15.73
N ALA A 44 -9.23 4.69 15.94
CA ALA A 44 -10.09 5.72 15.39
C ALA A 44 -9.88 7.08 16.06
N ILE A 45 -9.70 7.10 17.39
CA ILE A 45 -9.42 8.32 18.16
C ILE A 45 -8.08 8.91 17.73
N LEU A 46 -7.00 8.11 17.77
CA LEU A 46 -5.66 8.55 17.38
C LEU A 46 -5.60 8.98 15.91
N ALA A 47 -6.33 8.29 15.02
CA ALA A 47 -6.40 8.71 13.62
C ALA A 47 -7.12 10.06 13.47
N SER A 48 -8.18 10.31 14.24
CA SER A 48 -8.85 11.60 14.26
C SER A 48 -7.94 12.71 14.79
N GLU A 49 -7.13 12.44 15.82
CA GLU A 49 -6.14 13.40 16.33
C GLU A 49 -5.05 13.67 15.29
N MET A 50 -4.54 12.63 14.62
CA MET A 50 -3.56 12.83 13.53
C MET A 50 -4.11 13.72 12.43
N GLU A 51 -5.36 13.53 12.00
CA GLU A 51 -6.00 14.38 10.99
C GLU A 51 -6.32 15.79 11.48
N HIS A 52 -6.35 16.01 12.80
CA HIS A 52 -6.50 17.35 13.37
C HIS A 52 -5.18 18.14 13.32
N TYR A 53 -4.05 17.48 13.54
CA TYR A 53 -2.74 18.13 13.63
C TYR A 53 -1.92 18.11 12.34
N TYR A 54 -2.18 17.17 11.44
CA TYR A 54 -1.41 16.96 10.21
C TYR A 54 -2.29 16.99 8.97
N SER A 55 -1.76 17.58 7.89
CA SER A 55 -2.36 17.54 6.55
C SER A 55 -2.40 16.12 5.98
N LYS A 56 -3.20 15.91 4.93
CA LYS A 56 -3.28 14.60 4.24
C LYS A 56 -1.94 14.22 3.61
N GLU A 57 -1.22 15.21 3.12
CA GLU A 57 0.10 15.07 2.51
C GLU A 57 1.15 14.65 3.55
N GLU A 58 1.15 15.27 4.73
CA GLU A 58 2.04 14.87 5.84
C GLU A 58 1.71 13.46 6.34
N ILE A 59 0.43 13.13 6.50
CA ILE A 59 -0.01 11.78 6.90
C ILE A 59 0.43 10.74 5.88
N LEU A 60 0.23 11.01 4.59
CA LEU A 60 0.66 10.12 3.52
C LEU A 60 2.19 9.96 3.53
N THR A 61 2.92 11.06 3.71
CA THR A 61 4.38 11.03 3.80
C THR A 61 4.86 10.18 4.98
N MET A 62 4.29 10.35 6.17
CA MET A 62 4.60 9.53 7.34
C MET A 62 4.25 8.05 7.09
N TYR A 63 3.09 7.76 6.48
CA TYR A 63 2.69 6.41 6.12
C TYR A 63 3.69 5.74 5.18
N LEU A 64 4.04 6.40 4.08
CA LEU A 64 4.97 5.86 3.08
C LEU A 64 6.36 5.60 3.67
N ASN A 65 6.80 6.39 4.66
CA ASN A 65 8.07 6.21 5.36
C ASN A 65 8.02 5.22 6.54
N THR A 66 6.86 4.69 6.89
CA THR A 66 6.71 3.76 8.04
C THR A 66 6.25 2.37 7.61
N VAL A 67 5.49 2.26 6.52
CA VAL A 67 4.89 1.00 6.12
C VAL A 67 5.96 -0.02 5.70
N TYR A 68 5.68 -1.29 6.01
CA TYR A 68 6.53 -2.41 5.65
C TYR A 68 6.25 -2.88 4.22
N TYR A 69 7.29 -2.95 3.39
CA TYR A 69 7.22 -3.35 1.98
C TYR A 69 7.78 -4.77 1.72
N GLY A 70 8.16 -5.53 2.75
CA GLY A 70 8.85 -6.82 2.58
C GLY A 70 10.38 -6.65 2.71
N HIS A 71 11.13 -7.75 2.81
CA HIS A 71 12.61 -7.74 2.84
C HIS A 71 13.26 -6.81 3.86
N ASN A 72 12.63 -6.63 5.04
CA ASN A 72 13.05 -5.64 6.05
C ASN A 72 13.08 -4.18 5.54
N TYR A 73 12.46 -3.89 4.41
CA TYR A 73 12.29 -2.53 3.91
C TYR A 73 11.09 -1.89 4.58
N TYR A 74 11.39 -1.00 5.53
CA TYR A 74 10.43 -0.12 6.18
C TYR A 74 10.63 1.27 5.62
N GLY A 75 9.61 1.80 4.94
CA GLY A 75 9.72 3.07 4.26
C GLY A 75 9.97 2.96 2.76
N ILE A 76 9.47 3.97 2.04
CA ILE A 76 9.48 4.01 0.58
C ILE A 76 10.89 4.16 0.02
N TYR A 77 11.79 4.82 0.74
CA TYR A 77 13.18 4.98 0.30
C TYR A 77 13.91 3.63 0.30
N GLU A 78 13.82 2.91 1.41
CA GLU A 78 14.39 1.58 1.61
C GLU A 78 13.86 0.60 0.58
N ALA A 79 12.55 0.64 0.30
CA ALA A 79 11.94 -0.20 -0.71
C ALA A 79 12.36 0.16 -2.14
N ALA A 80 12.38 1.45 -2.50
CA ALA A 80 12.82 1.90 -3.83
C ALA A 80 14.30 1.56 -4.08
N HIS A 81 15.14 1.73 -3.06
CA HIS A 81 16.55 1.43 -3.14
C HIS A 81 16.81 -0.08 -3.16
N GLY A 82 16.13 -0.83 -2.30
CA GLY A 82 16.30 -2.28 -2.19
C GLY A 82 15.81 -3.04 -3.41
N TYR A 83 14.57 -2.80 -3.85
CA TYR A 83 14.02 -3.52 -5.00
C TYR A 83 14.58 -3.04 -6.34
N PHE A 84 14.84 -1.74 -6.52
CA PHE A 84 15.09 -1.15 -7.85
C PHE A 84 16.38 -0.32 -7.94
N GLY A 85 17.18 -0.25 -6.88
CA GLY A 85 18.44 0.51 -6.88
C GLY A 85 18.26 2.02 -7.10
N THR A 86 17.06 2.56 -6.85
CA THR A 86 16.71 3.94 -7.19
C THR A 86 16.17 4.73 -6.00
N SER A 87 15.88 6.02 -6.19
CA SER A 87 15.23 6.87 -5.19
C SER A 87 13.72 6.98 -5.48
N PRO A 88 12.86 7.23 -4.47
CA PRO A 88 11.42 7.34 -4.66
C PRO A 88 10.98 8.30 -5.78
N SER A 89 11.67 9.43 -5.93
CA SER A 89 11.40 10.44 -6.98
C SER A 89 11.74 10.00 -8.41
N ARG A 90 12.41 8.85 -8.57
CA ARG A 90 12.87 8.31 -9.85
C ARG A 90 12.18 7.00 -10.23
N LEU A 91 11.22 6.55 -9.41
CA LEU A 91 10.44 5.36 -9.70
C LEU A 91 9.62 5.55 -10.98
N THR A 92 9.57 4.53 -11.81
CA THR A 92 8.61 4.49 -12.93
C THR A 92 7.19 4.29 -12.40
N LEU A 93 6.19 4.46 -13.28
CA LEU A 93 4.80 4.14 -12.93
C LEU A 93 4.66 2.66 -12.54
N GLY A 94 5.31 1.75 -13.26
CA GLY A 94 5.32 0.32 -12.97
C GLY A 94 5.90 0.02 -11.58
N GLN A 95 7.07 0.57 -11.27
CA GLN A 95 7.72 0.39 -9.96
C GLN A 95 6.89 1.01 -8.82
N SER A 96 6.31 2.19 -9.05
CA SER A 96 5.41 2.84 -8.09
C SER A 96 4.17 2.01 -7.80
N ALA A 97 3.53 1.45 -8.84
CA ALA A 97 2.39 0.55 -8.70
C ALA A 97 2.76 -0.75 -7.99
N MET A 98 3.97 -1.26 -8.22
CA MET A 98 4.49 -2.43 -7.51
C MET A 98 4.63 -2.13 -6.01
N LEU A 99 5.30 -1.04 -5.62
CA LEU A 99 5.44 -0.68 -4.21
C LEU A 99 4.10 -0.40 -3.53
N ALA A 100 3.12 0.17 -4.25
CA ALA A 100 1.77 0.36 -3.72
C ALA A 100 1.01 -0.98 -3.50
N ALA A 101 1.36 -2.04 -4.23
CA ALA A 101 0.77 -3.36 -4.09
C ALA A 101 1.28 -4.12 -2.86
N LEU A 102 2.56 -3.96 -2.49
CA LEU A 102 3.22 -4.77 -1.46
C LEU A 102 2.61 -4.67 -0.04
N PRO A 103 2.27 -3.47 0.49
CA PRO A 103 1.72 -3.33 1.84
C PRO A 103 0.48 -4.18 2.15
N ASN A 104 -0.24 -4.63 1.12
CA ASN A 104 -1.41 -5.49 1.27
C ASN A 104 -1.05 -6.85 1.90
N ALA A 105 0.05 -7.46 1.45
CA ALA A 105 0.55 -8.73 1.97
C ALA A 105 2.05 -8.88 1.67
N PRO A 106 2.94 -8.13 2.37
CA PRO A 106 4.33 -7.96 1.95
C PRO A 106 5.14 -9.26 1.84
N SER A 107 4.86 -10.24 2.70
CA SER A 107 5.53 -11.55 2.66
C SER A 107 4.97 -12.50 1.60
N TYR A 108 3.71 -12.32 1.18
CA TYR A 108 3.06 -13.19 0.18
C TYR A 108 3.24 -12.64 -1.24
N LEU A 109 3.31 -11.32 -1.37
CA LEU A 109 3.46 -10.60 -2.64
C LEU A 109 4.91 -10.19 -2.89
N ASP A 110 5.86 -10.89 -2.28
CA ASP A 110 7.28 -10.64 -2.46
C ASP A 110 7.67 -10.86 -3.94
N PRO A 111 8.19 -9.84 -4.66
CA PRO A 111 8.58 -9.96 -6.06
C PRO A 111 9.68 -10.99 -6.33
N TYR A 112 10.53 -11.29 -5.34
CA TYR A 112 11.64 -12.25 -5.49
C TYR A 112 11.18 -13.70 -5.40
N THR A 113 10.16 -13.97 -4.58
CA THR A 113 9.67 -15.34 -4.32
C THR A 113 8.31 -15.64 -4.94
N ASN A 114 7.51 -14.63 -5.25
CA ASN A 114 6.18 -14.73 -5.87
C ASN A 114 5.93 -13.59 -6.86
N TYR A 115 6.75 -13.51 -7.90
CA TYR A 115 6.66 -12.48 -8.93
C TYR A 115 5.28 -12.42 -9.60
N GLU A 116 4.71 -13.57 -9.97
CA GLU A 116 3.38 -13.65 -10.59
C GLU A 116 2.28 -13.06 -9.70
N GLY A 117 2.29 -13.39 -8.40
CA GLY A 117 1.35 -12.82 -7.43
C GLY A 117 1.53 -11.31 -7.25
N ALA A 118 2.79 -10.86 -7.17
CA ALA A 118 3.13 -9.44 -7.07
C ALA A 118 2.65 -8.66 -8.31
N LYS A 119 2.88 -9.20 -9.53
CA LYS A 119 2.42 -8.62 -10.80
C LYS A 119 0.90 -8.59 -10.91
N ALA A 120 0.21 -9.65 -10.51
CA ALA A 120 -1.24 -9.66 -10.47
C ALA A 120 -1.80 -8.55 -9.55
N ARG A 121 -1.16 -8.31 -8.41
CA ARG A 121 -1.54 -7.22 -7.50
C ARG A 121 -1.18 -5.85 -8.06
N GLN A 122 -0.01 -5.70 -8.69
CA GLN A 122 0.40 -4.48 -9.39
C GLN A 122 -0.63 -4.10 -10.46
N LYS A 123 -1.11 -5.07 -11.25
CA LYS A 123 -2.13 -4.86 -12.28
C LYS A 123 -3.39 -4.24 -11.70
N LEU A 124 -3.87 -4.77 -10.56
CA LEU A 124 -5.04 -4.21 -9.89
C LEU A 124 -4.83 -2.74 -9.46
N VAL A 125 -3.62 -2.37 -9.02
CA VAL A 125 -3.31 -0.97 -8.69
C VAL A 125 -3.40 -0.10 -9.94
N LEU A 126 -2.83 -0.54 -11.06
CA LEU A 126 -2.88 0.20 -12.33
C LEU A 126 -4.31 0.35 -12.85
N GLU A 127 -5.11 -0.72 -12.81
CA GLU A 127 -6.55 -0.69 -13.17
C GLU A 127 -7.31 0.32 -12.29
N GLN A 128 -7.05 0.33 -10.98
CA GLN A 128 -7.66 1.32 -10.07
C GLN A 128 -7.23 2.76 -10.36
N MET A 129 -6.02 2.98 -10.85
CA MET A 129 -5.56 4.31 -11.27
C MET A 129 -6.24 4.77 -12.56
N VAL A 130 -6.49 3.85 -13.50
CA VAL A 130 -7.28 4.12 -14.72
C VAL A 130 -8.73 4.46 -14.35
N ASP A 131 -9.37 3.67 -13.50
CA ASP A 131 -10.75 3.88 -13.06
C ASP A 131 -10.95 5.24 -12.36
N GLN A 132 -9.91 5.73 -11.68
CA GLN A 132 -9.88 7.03 -11.02
C GLN A 132 -9.45 8.18 -11.95
N GLY A 133 -9.14 7.89 -13.22
CA GLY A 133 -8.69 8.88 -14.20
C GLY A 133 -7.32 9.47 -13.91
N MET A 134 -6.48 8.79 -13.12
CA MET A 134 -5.12 9.23 -12.81
C MET A 134 -4.14 8.97 -13.96
N ILE A 135 -4.40 7.91 -14.73
CA ILE A 135 -3.64 7.49 -15.92
C ILE A 135 -4.60 6.97 -16.99
N THR A 136 -4.13 6.86 -18.22
CA THR A 136 -4.83 6.23 -19.34
C THR A 136 -4.63 4.70 -19.33
N GLN A 137 -5.52 3.96 -19.99
CA GLN A 137 -5.37 2.51 -20.16
C GLN A 137 -4.04 2.16 -20.87
N ALA A 138 -3.63 2.95 -21.86
CA ALA A 138 -2.37 2.72 -22.57
C ALA A 138 -1.14 2.89 -21.67
N GLU A 139 -1.15 3.87 -20.75
CA GLU A 139 -0.08 4.03 -19.75
C GLU A 139 -0.06 2.88 -18.74
N ALA A 140 -1.23 2.39 -18.34
CA ALA A 140 -1.35 1.23 -17.46
C ALA A 140 -0.80 -0.04 -18.12
N ASP A 141 -1.19 -0.31 -19.36
CA ASP A 141 -0.72 -1.48 -20.13
C ASP A 141 0.79 -1.41 -20.32
N TYR A 142 1.32 -0.23 -20.71
CA TYR A 142 2.76 -0.02 -20.84
C TYR A 142 3.49 -0.24 -19.51
N ALA A 143 3.01 0.35 -18.41
CA ALA A 143 3.63 0.17 -17.09
C ALA A 143 3.56 -1.27 -16.56
N TYR A 144 2.55 -2.04 -16.98
CA TYR A 144 2.42 -3.45 -16.65
C TYR A 144 3.38 -4.33 -17.45
N GLU A 145 3.63 -4.02 -18.72
CA GLU A 145 4.54 -4.78 -19.58
C GLU A 145 6.02 -4.44 -19.36
N GLN A 146 6.32 -3.27 -18.82
CA GLN A 146 7.67 -2.85 -18.49
C GLN A 146 8.38 -3.85 -17.54
N ASP A 147 9.64 -4.13 -17.85
CA ASP A 147 10.56 -4.75 -16.90
C ASP A 147 10.73 -3.82 -15.71
N LEU A 148 10.59 -4.38 -14.50
CA LEU A 148 10.69 -3.62 -13.27
C LEU A 148 12.14 -3.38 -12.85
N GLU A 149 13.10 -4.05 -13.50
CA GLU A 149 14.54 -3.94 -13.23
C GLU A 149 14.85 -4.22 -11.75
N LEU A 150 14.34 -5.36 -11.24
CA LEU A 150 14.62 -5.80 -9.88
C LEU A 150 16.13 -6.03 -9.70
N VAL A 151 16.70 -5.47 -8.64
CA VAL A 151 18.11 -5.70 -8.26
C VAL A 151 18.25 -7.13 -7.74
N GLU A 152 19.35 -7.81 -8.09
CA GLU A 152 19.67 -9.13 -7.53
C GLU A 152 19.77 -9.08 -5.99
N GLU A 153 19.29 -10.14 -5.33
CA GLU A 153 19.25 -10.25 -3.85
C GLU A 153 20.65 -10.31 -3.22
#